data_AF-A0A923ZHY0-F1
#
_entry.id   AF-A0A923ZHY0-F1
#
_cell.length_a   1.000
_cell.length_b   1.000
_cell.length_c   1.000
_cell.angle_alpha   90.00
_cell.angle_beta   90.00
_cell.angle_gamma   90.00
#
_symmetry.space_group_name_H-M   'P 1'
#
loop_
_entity.id
_entity.type
_entity.pdbx_description
1 polymer ?
#
loop_
_entity_poly.entity_id
_entity_poly.type
_entity_poly.pdbx_seq_one_letter_code
_entity_poly.pdbx_strand_id
1 'polypeptide(L)'
;MKTFKYLYCRFYQLMCYVGNGDIAELAAIMFMTFIFTIHIVTIWMFIISVLHIAGVMKVSVIFVIIQMASFLTFLYYTLVYNGKSDIILENFKEETKSEKAKGRFILIAYIVISIILLYVSFYLKMMQNRRF
;
A
#
# COMPACT_ATOMS: atom_id res chain seq x y z
N MET A 1 -3.30 0.21 -15.55
CA MET A 1 -3.38 1.59 -14.99
C MET A 1 -4.74 1.96 -14.38
N LYS A 2 -5.90 1.56 -14.94
CA LYS A 2 -7.23 1.93 -14.37
C LYS A 2 -7.42 1.51 -12.91
N THR A 3 -7.10 0.27 -12.54
CA THR A 3 -7.19 -0.23 -11.15
C THR A 3 -6.31 0.56 -10.18
N PHE A 4 -5.14 0.98 -10.63
CA PHE A 4 -4.19 1.75 -9.82
C PHE A 4 -4.67 3.17 -9.53
N LYS A 5 -5.19 3.84 -10.57
CA LYS A 5 -5.87 5.14 -10.45
C LYS A 5 -7.12 5.04 -9.56
N TYR A 6 -7.86 3.94 -9.67
CA TYR A 6 -9.01 3.68 -8.81
C TYR A 6 -8.60 3.53 -7.34
N LEU A 7 -7.55 2.74 -7.07
CA LEU A 7 -7.02 2.57 -5.72
C LEU A 7 -6.59 3.92 -5.12
N TYR A 8 -5.88 4.75 -5.90
CA TYR A 8 -5.55 6.13 -5.50
C TYR A 8 -6.79 6.96 -5.17
N CYS A 9 -7.81 6.95 -6.02
CA CYS A 9 -9.06 7.66 -5.77
C CYS A 9 -9.74 7.21 -4.46
N ARG A 10 -9.75 5.90 -4.16
CA ARG A 10 -10.29 5.38 -2.89
C ARG A 10 -9.46 5.84 -1.69
N PHE A 11 -8.13 5.81 -1.77
CA PHE A 11 -7.26 6.32 -0.71
C PHE A 11 -7.45 7.83 -0.50
N TYR A 12 -7.52 8.61 -1.57
CA TYR A 12 -7.80 10.05 -1.52
C TYR A 12 -9.11 10.34 -0.77
N GLN A 13 -10.21 9.69 -1.18
CA GLN A 13 -11.49 9.86 -0.52
C GLN A 13 -11.48 9.44 0.96
N LEU A 14 -10.71 8.40 1.30
CA LEU A 14 -10.51 8.01 2.69
C LEU A 14 -9.78 9.10 3.48
N MET A 15 -8.72 9.69 2.91
CA MET A 15 -7.98 10.79 3.55
C MET A 15 -8.83 12.05 3.72
N CYS A 16 -9.66 12.39 2.72
CA CYS A 16 -10.64 13.48 2.87
C CYS A 16 -11.69 13.21 3.96
N TYR A 17 -12.03 11.95 4.21
CA TYR A 17 -13.00 11.60 5.24
C TYR A 17 -12.42 11.63 6.66
N VAL A 18 -11.17 11.20 6.82
CA VAL A 18 -10.51 11.05 8.12
C VAL A 18 -9.72 12.31 8.55
N GLY A 19 -9.31 13.14 7.60
CA GLY A 19 -8.43 14.29 7.86
C GLY A 19 -8.76 15.52 7.02
N ASN A 20 -7.76 16.38 6.85
CA ASN A 20 -7.90 17.60 6.06
C ASN A 20 -7.77 17.29 4.55
N GLY A 21 -8.78 17.70 3.77
CA GLY A 21 -8.81 17.56 2.32
C GLY A 21 -7.64 18.26 1.61
N ASP A 22 -7.08 19.31 2.22
CA ASP A 22 -5.99 20.12 1.63
C ASP A 22 -4.72 19.32 1.34
N ILE A 23 -4.47 18.26 2.11
CA ILE A 23 -3.29 17.39 1.97
C ILE A 23 -3.64 15.97 1.53
N ALA A 24 -4.89 15.73 1.13
CA ALA A 24 -5.39 14.38 0.86
C ALA A 24 -4.66 13.70 -0.29
N GLU A 25 -4.17 14.44 -1.29
CA GLU A 25 -3.39 13.88 -2.40
C GLU A 25 -2.07 13.27 -1.93
N LEU A 26 -1.31 14.05 -1.15
CA LEU A 26 -0.03 13.63 -0.60
C LEU A 26 -0.23 12.50 0.41
N ALA A 27 -1.22 12.63 1.29
CA ALA A 27 -1.56 11.61 2.27
C ALA A 27 -1.96 10.29 1.60
N ALA A 28 -2.72 10.33 0.51
CA ALA A 28 -3.11 9.15 -0.24
C ALA A 28 -1.91 8.41 -0.84
N ILE A 29 -0.98 9.13 -1.50
CA ILE A 29 0.22 8.49 -2.05
C ILE A 29 1.17 8.00 -0.96
N MET A 30 1.24 8.67 0.20
CA MET A 30 2.00 8.19 1.36
C MET A 30 1.43 6.87 1.89
N PHE A 31 0.11 6.79 2.07
CA PHE A 31 -0.54 5.55 2.51
C PHE A 31 -0.41 4.43 1.49
N MET A 32 -0.57 4.72 0.20
CA MET A 32 -0.30 3.74 -0.85
C MET A 32 1.13 3.22 -0.79
N THR A 33 2.11 4.13 -0.65
CA THR A 33 3.53 3.76 -0.52
C THR A 33 3.74 2.83 0.67
N PHE A 34 3.18 3.17 1.83
CA PHE A 34 3.26 2.34 3.03
C PHE A 34 2.70 0.92 2.83
N ILE A 35 1.52 0.79 2.22
CA ILE A 35 0.93 -0.52 1.93
C ILE A 35 1.76 -1.31 0.92
N PHE A 36 2.32 -0.67 -0.11
CA PHE A 36 3.24 -1.34 -1.03
C PHE A 36 4.52 -1.81 -0.34
N THR A 37 5.07 -1.02 0.59
CA THR A 37 6.21 -1.46 1.40
C THR A 37 5.85 -2.69 2.23
N ILE A 38 4.67 -2.72 2.86
CA ILE A 38 4.17 -3.92 3.58
C ILE A 38 4.16 -5.14 2.65
N HIS A 39 3.66 -5.00 1.42
CA HIS A 39 3.62 -6.11 0.46
C HIS A 39 5.00 -6.59 0.07
N ILE A 40 5.93 -5.68 -0.20
CA ILE A 40 7.30 -6.07 -0.59
C ILE A 40 7.98 -6.82 0.56
N VAL A 41 7.84 -6.34 1.80
CA VAL A 41 8.34 -7.04 2.99
C VAL A 41 7.65 -8.40 3.16
N THR A 42 6.34 -8.46 2.96
CA THR A 42 5.55 -9.70 3.08
C THR A 42 6.02 -10.76 2.08
N ILE A 43 6.17 -10.39 0.80
CA ILE A 43 6.65 -11.27 -0.27
C ILE A 43 8.08 -11.73 0.03
N TRP A 44 8.96 -10.81 0.45
CA TRP A 44 10.34 -11.13 0.78
C TRP A 44 10.43 -12.14 1.93
N MET A 45 9.67 -11.93 3.01
CA MET A 45 9.60 -12.85 4.15
C MET A 45 9.01 -14.20 3.77
N PHE A 46 7.99 -14.21 2.90
CA PHE A 46 7.41 -15.43 2.39
C PHE A 46 8.42 -16.23 1.56
N ILE A 47 9.16 -15.59 0.64
CA ILE A 47 10.20 -16.24 -0.17
C ILE A 47 11.30 -16.84 0.71
N ILE A 48 11.83 -16.07 1.68
CA ILE A 48 12.84 -16.55 2.64
C ILE A 48 12.33 -17.78 3.39
N SER A 49 11.04 -17.77 3.78
CA SER A 49 10.43 -18.88 4.49
C SER A 49 10.32 -20.12 3.59
N VAL A 50 9.80 -19.98 2.37
CA VAL A 50 9.67 -21.09 1.42
C VAL A 50 11.03 -21.71 1.05
N LEU A 51 12.05 -20.88 0.89
CA LEU A 51 13.42 -21.33 0.56
C LEU A 51 14.21 -21.84 1.78
N HIS A 52 13.61 -21.85 2.99
CA HIS A 52 14.24 -22.32 4.23
C HIS A 52 15.59 -21.63 4.54
N ILE A 53 15.78 -20.38 4.12
CA ILE A 53 17.02 -19.65 4.36
C ILE A 53 17.14 -19.34 5.85
N ALA A 54 18.19 -19.83 6.52
CA ALA A 54 18.36 -19.69 7.97
C ALA A 54 18.48 -18.22 8.42
N GLY A 55 17.92 -17.92 9.60
CA GLY A 55 17.93 -16.58 10.19
C GLY A 55 16.90 -15.62 9.60
N VAL A 56 16.78 -14.43 10.21
CA VAL A 56 16.05 -13.30 9.63
C VAL A 56 17.09 -12.44 8.92
N MET A 57 17.00 -12.32 7.59
CA MET A 57 17.87 -11.43 6.84
C MET A 57 17.65 -10.00 7.37
N LYS A 58 18.71 -9.38 7.89
CA LYS A 58 18.66 -8.00 8.37
C LYS A 58 18.47 -7.08 7.17
N VAL A 59 17.23 -6.69 6.90
CA VAL A 59 16.95 -5.65 5.92
C VAL A 59 17.49 -4.34 6.48
N SER A 60 18.40 -3.70 5.75
CA SER A 60 18.95 -2.41 6.15
C SER A 60 17.83 -1.36 6.22
N VAL A 61 17.75 -0.63 7.32
CA VAL A 61 16.80 0.50 7.46
C VAL A 61 16.98 1.50 6.32
N ILE A 62 18.23 1.75 5.93
CA ILE A 62 18.57 2.65 4.81
C ILE A 62 17.95 2.14 3.50
N PHE A 63 17.99 0.83 3.25
CA PHE A 63 17.38 0.24 2.06
C PHE A 63 15.86 0.46 2.04
N VAL A 64 15.18 0.28 3.18
CA VAL A 64 13.73 0.54 3.29
C VAL A 64 13.41 2.01 3.06
N ILE A 65 14.18 2.93 3.64
CA ILE A 65 13.99 4.38 3.46
C ILE A 65 14.16 4.76 1.98
N ILE A 66 15.23 4.29 1.33
CA ILE A 66 15.48 4.56 -0.10
C ILE A 66 14.33 4.03 -0.93
N GLN A 67 13.90 2.79 -0.69
CA GLN A 67 12.78 2.18 -1.39
C GLN A 67 11.49 3.00 -1.23
N MET A 68 11.14 3.40 -0.01
CA MET A 68 9.96 4.23 0.26
C MET A 68 10.04 5.57 -0.46
N ALA A 69 11.20 6.24 -0.42
CA ALA A 69 11.41 7.51 -1.11
C ALA A 69 11.29 7.36 -2.63
N SER A 70 11.89 6.32 -3.21
CA SER A 70 11.78 6.02 -4.64
C SER A 70 10.33 5.75 -5.06
N PHE A 71 9.59 4.94 -4.29
CA PHE A 71 8.19 4.66 -4.57
C PHE A 71 7.32 5.92 -4.44
N LEU A 72 7.48 6.68 -3.36
CA LEU A 72 6.73 7.91 -3.15
C LEU A 72 6.95 8.90 -4.30
N THR A 73 8.19 9.06 -4.73
CA THR A 73 8.57 9.91 -5.87
C THR A 73 7.89 9.41 -7.16
N PHE A 74 7.95 8.11 -7.42
CA PHE A 74 7.29 7.49 -8.57
C PHE A 74 5.77 7.73 -8.54
N LEU A 75 5.11 7.56 -7.39
CA LEU A 75 3.68 7.80 -7.24
C LEU A 75 3.32 9.27 -7.46
N TYR A 76 4.12 10.18 -6.90
CA TYR A 76 3.92 11.61 -7.06
C TYR A 76 3.90 12.01 -8.54
N TYR A 77 4.93 11.64 -9.32
CA TYR A 77 5.00 11.97 -10.74
C TYR A 77 3.91 11.28 -11.60
N THR A 78 3.46 10.10 -11.16
CA THR A 78 2.48 9.31 -11.91
C THR A 78 1.05 9.77 -11.65
N LEU A 79 0.72 10.15 -10.41
CA LEU A 79 -0.65 10.35 -9.95
C LEU A 79 -0.99 11.80 -9.59
N VAL A 80 -0.02 12.60 -9.14
CA VAL A 80 -0.27 13.94 -8.58
C VAL A 80 0.28 15.05 -9.48
N TYR A 81 1.53 14.91 -9.92
CA TYR A 81 2.25 15.93 -10.67
C TYR A 81 1.46 16.44 -11.90
N ASN A 82 1.49 17.76 -12.12
CA ASN A 82 0.76 18.46 -13.18
C ASN A 82 -0.77 18.28 -13.14
N GLY A 83 -1.38 18.24 -11.95
CA GLY A 83 -2.85 18.17 -11.80
C GLY A 83 -3.46 16.86 -12.29
N LYS A 84 -2.64 15.79 -12.41
CA LYS A 84 -3.13 14.46 -12.83
C LYS A 84 -4.13 13.89 -11.84
N SER A 85 -4.05 14.30 -10.57
CA SER A 85 -4.97 13.91 -9.50
C SER A 85 -6.39 14.32 -9.84
N ASP A 86 -6.61 15.58 -10.23
CA ASP A 86 -7.93 16.12 -10.60
C ASP A 86 -8.55 15.33 -11.74
N ILE A 87 -7.77 15.05 -12.80
CA ILE A 87 -8.23 14.24 -13.94
C ILE A 87 -8.64 12.84 -13.46
N ILE A 88 -7.88 12.23 -12.55
CA ILE A 88 -8.22 10.91 -12.01
C ILE A 88 -9.53 10.99 -11.21
N LEU A 89 -9.69 11.99 -10.36
CA LEU A 89 -10.88 12.16 -9.54
C LEU A 89 -12.14 12.41 -10.37
N GLU A 90 -12.03 13.19 -11.44
CA GLU A 90 -13.11 13.45 -12.38
C GLU A 90 -13.59 12.15 -13.05
N ASN A 91 -12.67 11.28 -13.48
CA ASN A 91 -12.99 9.98 -14.08
C ASN A 91 -13.79 9.04 -13.16
N PHE A 92 -13.81 9.27 -11.85
CA PHE A 92 -14.55 8.45 -10.87
C PHE A 92 -15.63 9.24 -10.12
N LYS A 93 -15.96 10.46 -10.58
CA LYS A 93 -16.92 11.34 -9.91
C LYS A 93 -18.36 10.80 -9.99
N GLU A 94 -18.71 10.22 -11.14
CA GLU A 94 -20.05 9.74 -11.48
C GLU A 94 -20.44 8.39 -10.85
N GLU A 95 -19.58 7.81 -10.01
CA GLU A 95 -19.92 6.56 -9.33
C GLU A 95 -21.13 6.72 -8.41
N THR A 96 -22.00 5.71 -8.46
CA THR A 96 -23.17 5.58 -7.60
C THR A 96 -22.76 5.44 -6.13
N LYS A 97 -23.69 5.73 -5.20
CA LYS A 97 -23.46 5.52 -3.76
C LYS A 97 -23.06 4.08 -3.43
N SER A 98 -23.66 3.10 -4.13
CA SER A 98 -23.37 1.67 -3.96
C SER A 98 -21.94 1.32 -4.37
N GLU A 99 -21.48 1.81 -5.52
CA GLU A 99 -20.10 1.59 -5.99
C GLU A 99 -19.08 2.23 -5.05
N LYS A 100 -19.35 3.44 -4.56
CA LYS A 100 -18.50 4.12 -3.58
C LYS A 100 -18.37 3.32 -2.27
N ALA A 101 -19.48 2.76 -1.77
CA ALA A 101 -19.49 1.93 -0.57
C ALA A 101 -18.73 0.61 -0.77
N LYS A 102 -18.96 -0.08 -1.90
CA LYS A 102 -18.24 -1.30 -2.27
C LYS A 102 -16.74 -1.05 -2.40
N GLY A 103 -16.35 0.03 -3.06
CA GLY A 103 -14.95 0.44 -3.23
C GLY A 103 -14.26 0.73 -1.90
N ARG A 104 -14.96 1.39 -0.96
CA ARG A 104 -14.46 1.62 0.40
C ARG A 104 -14.27 0.31 1.16
N PHE A 105 -15.24 -0.60 1.09
CA PHE A 105 -15.13 -1.92 1.72
C PHE A 105 -13.94 -2.71 1.18
N ILE A 106 -13.76 -2.74 -0.16
CA ILE A 106 -12.62 -3.40 -0.80
C ILE A 106 -11.29 -2.76 -0.36
N LEU A 107 -11.20 -1.43 -0.28
CA LEU A 107 -10.00 -0.75 0.19
C LEU A 107 -9.64 -1.15 1.63
N ILE A 108 -10.62 -1.12 2.54
CA ILE A 108 -10.40 -1.48 3.95
C ILE A 108 -10.00 -2.96 4.05
N ALA A 109 -10.71 -3.85 3.37
CA ALA A 109 -10.37 -5.27 3.32
C ALA A 109 -8.95 -5.48 2.79
N TYR A 110 -8.56 -4.77 1.73
CA TYR A 110 -7.20 -4.81 1.18
C TYR A 110 -6.13 -4.41 2.21
N ILE A 111 -6.33 -3.31 2.94
CA ILE A 111 -5.40 -2.86 3.99
C ILE A 111 -5.31 -3.92 5.10
N VAL A 112 -6.45 -4.40 5.60
CA VAL A 112 -6.50 -5.40 6.69
C VAL A 112 -5.83 -6.70 6.27
N ILE A 113 -6.14 -7.23 5.08
CA ILE A 113 -5.52 -8.44 4.54
C ILE A 113 -4.01 -8.26 4.39
N SER A 114 -3.55 -7.09 3.94
CA SER A 114 -2.11 -6.80 3.79
C SER A 114 -1.37 -6.90 5.12
N ILE A 115 -1.96 -6.36 6.19
CA ILE A 115 -1.39 -6.43 7.54
C ILE A 115 -1.42 -7.87 8.07
N ILE A 116 -2.54 -8.58 7.90
CA ILE A 116 -2.67 -9.98 8.33
C ILE A 116 -1.62 -10.86 7.64
N LEU A 117 -1.46 -10.72 6.32
CA LEU A 117 -0.47 -11.49 5.56
C LEU A 117 0.96 -11.23 6.03
N LEU A 118 1.30 -9.98 6.36
CA LEU A 118 2.59 -9.65 6.94
C LEU A 118 2.83 -10.41 8.26
N TYR A 119 1.84 -10.40 9.17
CA TYR A 119 1.94 -11.15 10.44
C TYR A 119 2.05 -12.66 10.22
N VAL A 120 1.29 -13.22 9.27
CA VAL A 120 1.39 -14.64 8.91
C VAL A 120 2.78 -14.99 8.40
N SER A 121 3.37 -14.16 7.53
CA SER A 121 4.74 -14.36 7.04
C SER A 121 5.77 -14.31 8.17
N PHE A 122 5.63 -13.40 9.14
CA PHE A 122 6.48 -13.39 10.32
C PHE A 122 6.29 -14.63 11.18
N TYR A 123 5.05 -15.07 11.39
CA TYR A 123 4.73 -16.25 12.18
C TYR A 123 5.34 -17.52 11.58
N LEU A 124 5.20 -17.72 10.26
CA LEU A 124 5.82 -18.84 9.54
C LEU A 124 7.34 -18.85 9.75
N LYS A 125 7.99 -17.69 9.64
CA LYS A 125 9.43 -17.59 9.83
C LYS A 125 9.87 -17.89 11.26
N MET A 126 9.12 -17.41 12.26
CA MET A 126 9.40 -17.70 13.67
C MET A 126 9.27 -19.20 13.96
N MET A 127 8.26 -19.88 13.40
CA MET A 127 8.12 -21.33 13.56
C MET A 127 9.28 -22.11 12.93
N GLN A 128 9.77 -21.68 11.76
CA GLN A 128 10.92 -22.32 11.13
C GLN A 128 12.19 -22.17 11.97
N ASN A 129 12.46 -20.97 12.47
CA ASN A 129 13.65 -20.72 13.29
C ASN A 129 13.64 -21.46 14.64
N ARG A 130 12.49 -21.95 15.11
CA ARG A 130 12.40 -22.82 16.32
C ARG A 130 12.74 -24.28 16.05
N ARG A 131 12.72 -24.71 14.78
CA ARG A 131 12.96 -26.11 14.37
C ARG A 131 14.42 -26.39 13.99
N PHE A 132 15.24 -25.34 13.89
CA PHE A 132 16.69 -25.39 13.73
C PHE A 132 17.35 -25.06 15.07
#